data_AF-A0A929UAZ3-F1
#
_entry.id   AF-A0A929UAZ3-F1
#
_cell.length_a   1.000
_cell.length_b   1.000
_cell.length_c   1.000
_cell.angle_alpha   90.00
_cell.angle_beta   90.00
_cell.angle_gamma   90.00
#
_symmetry.space_group_name_H-M   'P 1'
#
loop_
_entity.id
_entity.type
_entity.pdbx_description
1 polymer ?
#
loop_
_entity_poly.entity_id
_entity_poly.type
_entity_poly.pdbx_seq_one_letter_code
_entity_poly.pdbx_strand_id
1 'polypeptide(L)'
;MRESIHKYFQLGTIRWMSYPRLEAMEAVKRIARDDFFDAIEITKCGSDEERQEMRRILQQSHLKVCYGAQPRLLGPKLNPNDVDEEGRKKAEATLI
;
A
#
# COMPACT_ATOMS: atom_id res chain seq x y z
N MET A 1 11.46 3.70 24.83
CA MET A 1 10.56 4.88 24.83
C MET A 1 9.92 4.99 26.20
N ARG A 2 9.68 6.20 26.72
CA ARG A 2 9.11 6.42 28.06
C ARG A 2 7.58 6.60 28.02
N GLU A 3 7.07 7.14 26.93
CA GLU A 3 5.63 7.29 26.64
C GLU A 3 5.18 6.34 25.51
N SER A 4 3.91 6.46 25.11
CA SER A 4 3.36 5.79 23.93
C SER A 4 4.25 5.99 22.70
N ILE A 5 4.47 4.90 21.96
CA ILE A 5 5.26 4.88 20.73
C ILE A 5 4.72 5.86 19.67
N HIS A 6 3.41 6.11 19.67
CA HIS A 6 2.73 7.07 18.79
C HIS A 6 3.17 8.53 19.01
N LYS A 7 3.76 8.86 20.17
CA LYS A 7 4.37 10.19 20.41
C LYS A 7 5.62 10.41 19.56
N TYR A 8 6.27 9.32 19.15
CA TYR A 8 7.56 9.35 18.48
C TYR A 8 7.47 8.94 17.00
N PHE A 9 6.49 8.11 16.64
CA PHE A 9 6.36 7.53 15.30
C PHE A 9 4.91 7.51 14.84
N GLN A 10 4.70 7.63 13.52
CA GLN A 10 3.47 7.19 12.87
C GLN A 10 3.61 5.71 12.57
N LEU A 11 2.84 4.87 13.27
CA LEU A 11 2.93 3.43 13.08
C LEU A 11 2.13 3.01 11.86
N GLY A 12 2.82 2.47 10.86
CA GLY A 12 2.21 2.01 9.63
C GLY A 12 2.37 0.51 9.42
N THR A 13 1.52 -0.05 8.55
CA THR A 13 1.64 -1.43 8.10
C THR A 13 1.50 -1.60 6.60
N ILE A 14 2.17 -2.61 6.06
CA ILE A 14 2.12 -2.98 4.64
C ILE A 14 1.03 -4.03 4.45
N ARG A 15 -0.09 -3.64 3.84
CA ARG A 15 -1.32 -4.44 3.79
C ARG A 15 -1.10 -5.87 3.27
N TRP A 16 -0.38 -6.02 2.15
CA TRP A 16 -0.17 -7.35 1.53
C TRP A 16 0.91 -8.19 2.23
N MET A 17 1.78 -7.59 3.06
CA MET A 17 2.76 -8.34 3.84
C MET A 17 2.14 -8.83 5.16
N SER A 18 1.30 -8.01 5.80
CA SER A 18 0.60 -8.38 7.04
C SER A 18 -0.57 -9.32 6.80
N TYR A 19 -1.26 -9.20 5.66
CA TYR A 19 -2.39 -10.05 5.29
C TYR A 19 -2.22 -10.67 3.90
N PRO A 20 -1.20 -11.52 3.69
CA PRO A 20 -0.86 -12.07 2.37
C PRO A 20 -1.90 -13.08 1.83
N ARG A 21 -2.79 -13.58 2.70
CA ARG A 21 -3.82 -14.59 2.36
C ARG A 21 -5.24 -14.05 2.42
N LEU A 22 -5.42 -12.74 2.64
CA LEU A 22 -6.73 -12.11 2.65
C LEU A 22 -6.95 -11.31 1.38
N GLU A 23 -8.21 -11.28 0.94
CA GLU A 23 -8.66 -10.37 -0.10
C GLU A 23 -8.41 -8.92 0.30
N ALA A 24 -8.08 -8.07 -0.68
CA ALA A 24 -7.60 -6.72 -0.44
C ALA A 24 -8.56 -5.88 0.41
N MET A 25 -9.86 -5.94 0.10
CA MET A 25 -10.89 -5.19 0.82
C MET A 25 -11.11 -5.68 2.25
N GLU A 26 -10.98 -6.98 2.49
CA GLU A 26 -11.11 -7.55 3.84
C GLU A 26 -9.92 -7.15 4.71
N ALA A 27 -8.70 -7.20 4.15
CA ALA A 27 -7.50 -6.73 4.82
C ALA A 27 -7.59 -5.23 5.16
N VAL A 28 -8.06 -4.39 4.22
CA VAL A 28 -8.22 -2.95 4.45
C VAL A 28 -9.25 -2.68 5.56
N LYS A 29 -10.41 -3.35 5.55
CA LYS A 29 -11.41 -3.19 6.61
C LYS A 29 -10.87 -3.59 7.97
N ARG A 30 -10.05 -4.64 8.03
CA ARG A 30 -9.42 -5.08 9.28
C ARG A 30 -8.44 -4.05 9.81
N ILE A 31 -7.55 -3.53 8.97
CA ILE A 31 -6.59 -2.48 9.36
C ILE A 31 -7.31 -1.18 9.74
N ALA A 32 -8.34 -0.78 8.98
CA ALA A 32 -9.10 0.44 9.24
C ALA A 32 -9.90 0.43 10.55
N ARG A 33 -10.11 -0.75 11.15
CA ARG A 33 -10.78 -0.91 12.45
C ARG A 33 -9.79 -1.07 13.61
N ASP A 34 -8.50 -1.14 13.30
CA ASP A 34 -7.44 -1.30 14.28
C ASP A 34 -6.94 0.09 14.68
N ASP A 35 -7.10 0.43 15.96
CA ASP A 35 -6.73 1.74 16.52
C ASP A 35 -5.22 1.88 16.76
N PHE A 36 -4.46 0.79 16.58
CA PHE A 36 -3.01 0.79 16.72
C PHE A 36 -2.29 1.36 15.49
N PHE A 37 -2.89 1.40 14.30
CA PHE A 37 -2.19 1.91 13.12
C PHE A 37 -2.56 3.36 12.82
N ASP A 38 -1.55 4.17 12.54
CA ASP A 38 -1.68 5.56 12.05
C ASP A 38 -1.61 5.62 10.51
N ALA A 39 -1.07 4.59 9.86
CA ALA A 39 -0.85 4.55 8.42
C ALA A 39 -1.05 3.15 7.81
N ILE A 40 -1.40 3.12 6.53
CA ILE A 40 -1.53 1.90 5.75
C ILE A 40 -0.85 2.08 4.39
N GLU A 41 -0.04 1.10 4.00
CA GLU A 41 0.49 1.01 2.64
C GLU A 41 -0.36 0.03 1.81
N ILE A 42 -0.90 0.53 0.70
CA ILE A 42 -1.68 -0.24 -0.28
C ILE A 42 -0.95 -0.28 -1.62
N THR A 43 -1.27 -1.27 -2.47
CA THR A 43 -0.76 -1.34 -3.85
C THR A 43 -1.92 -1.24 -4.84
N LYS A 44 -1.64 -1.46 -6.14
CA LYS A 44 -2.63 -1.45 -7.22
C LYS A 44 -3.90 -2.23 -6.84
N CYS A 45 -5.06 -1.63 -7.09
CA CYS A 45 -6.37 -2.28 -6.98
C CYS A 45 -6.68 -3.08 -8.25
N GLY A 46 -7.47 -4.14 -8.12
CA GLY A 46 -7.85 -5.01 -9.24
C GLY A 46 -8.80 -4.35 -10.24
N SER A 47 -9.65 -3.43 -9.77
CA SER A 47 -10.61 -2.69 -10.60
C SER A 47 -10.86 -1.27 -10.07
N ASP A 48 -11.54 -0.44 -10.87
CA ASP A 48 -11.94 0.90 -10.44
C ASP A 48 -13.00 0.89 -9.35
N GLU A 49 -13.91 -0.08 -9.36
CA GLU A 49 -14.92 -0.29 -8.32
C GLU A 49 -14.25 -0.62 -6.98
N GLU A 50 -13.27 -1.54 -6.98
CA GLU A 50 -12.48 -1.86 -5.80
C GLU A 50 -11.75 -0.62 -5.27
N ARG A 51 -11.14 0.16 -6.17
CA ARG A 51 -10.44 1.40 -5.82
C ARG A 51 -11.36 2.43 -5.18
N GLN A 52 -12.57 2.61 -5.70
CA GLN A 52 -13.55 3.55 -5.16
C GLN A 52 -14.03 3.13 -3.76
N GLU A 53 -14.34 1.85 -3.57
CA GLU A 53 -14.77 1.35 -2.27
C GLU A 53 -13.63 1.40 -1.24
N MET A 54 -12.41 1.03 -1.62
CA MET A 54 -11.22 1.16 -0.76
C MET A 54 -11.00 2.62 -0.34
N ARG A 55 -11.12 3.56 -1.29
CA ARG A 55 -11.03 4.99 -1.02
C ARG A 55 -12.09 5.43 0.00
N ARG A 56 -13.35 5.01 -0.16
CA ARG A 56 -14.45 5.39 0.74
C ARG A 56 -14.16 4.99 2.19
N ILE A 57 -13.64 3.78 2.40
CA ILE A 57 -13.27 3.27 3.73
C ILE A 57 -12.08 4.07 4.31
N LEU A 58 -11.01 4.22 3.52
CA LEU A 58 -9.80 4.88 4.00
C LEU A 58 -9.97 6.39 4.26
N GLN A 59 -10.88 7.05 3.55
CA GLN A 59 -11.24 8.44 3.84
C GLN A 59 -11.88 8.63 5.22
N GLN A 60 -12.47 7.57 5.79
CA GLN A 60 -13.15 7.58 7.08
C GLN A 60 -12.31 6.97 8.21
N SER A 61 -11.16 6.36 7.90
CA SER A 61 -10.39 5.59 8.88
C SER A 61 -9.34 6.38 9.65
N HIS A 62 -9.16 7.68 9.33
CA HIS A 62 -8.07 8.52 9.86
C HIS A 62 -6.64 8.02 9.59
N LEU A 63 -6.50 6.94 8.81
CA LEU A 63 -5.22 6.37 8.43
C LEU A 63 -4.57 7.25 7.34
N LYS A 64 -3.28 7.51 7.50
CA LYS A 64 -2.46 8.00 6.39
C LYS A 64 -2.32 6.90 5.34
N VAL A 65 -2.73 7.18 4.11
CA VAL A 65 -2.65 6.22 2.99
C VAL A 65 -1.34 6.42 2.24
N CYS A 66 -0.55 5.36 2.14
CA CYS A 66 0.70 5.28 1.37
C CYS A 66 0.54 4.31 0.20
N TYR A 67 1.31 4.52 -0.88
CA TYR A 67 1.30 3.65 -2.05
C TYR A 67 2.60 2.87 -2.19
N GLY A 68 2.48 1.54 -2.23
CA GLY A 68 3.59 0.63 -2.47
C GLY A 68 3.71 0.23 -3.93
N ALA A 69 4.76 0.73 -4.58
CA ALA A 69 5.16 0.35 -5.92
C ALA A 69 5.84 -1.03 -5.98
N GLN A 70 6.34 -1.53 -4.86
CA GLN A 70 7.17 -2.75 -4.80
C GLN A 70 6.51 -3.97 -5.47
N PRO A 71 5.23 -4.32 -5.23
CA PRO A 71 4.60 -5.46 -5.89
C PRO A 71 4.54 -5.32 -7.43
N ARG A 72 4.39 -4.08 -7.93
CA ARG A 72 4.33 -3.79 -9.37
C ARG A 72 5.68 -3.89 -10.07
N LEU A 73 6.77 -3.66 -9.33
CA LEU A 73 8.13 -3.71 -9.86
C LEU A 73 8.73 -5.10 -9.71
N LEU A 74 8.70 -5.68 -8.51
CA LEU A 74 9.40 -6.93 -8.22
C LEU A 74 8.75 -8.15 -8.85
N GLY A 75 7.41 -8.22 -8.85
CA GLY A 75 6.68 -9.36 -9.42
C GLY A 75 7.02 -9.59 -10.91
N PRO A 76 6.90 -8.56 -11.77
CA PRO A 76 7.28 -8.64 -13.18
C PRO A 76 8.79 -8.42 -13.44
N LYS A 77 9.62 -8.29 -12.40
CA LYS A 77 11.09 -8.05 -12.49
C LYS A 77 11.47 -6.78 -13.27
N LEU A 78 10.73 -5.70 -13.07
CA LEU A 78 10.99 -4.41 -13.70
C LEU A 78 12.06 -3.64 -12.91
N ASN A 79 13.01 -3.04 -13.64
CA ASN A 79 14.09 -2.24 -13.08
C ASN A 79 13.93 -0.76 -13.49
N PRO A 80 13.56 0.15 -12.58
CA PRO A 80 13.53 1.59 -12.88
C PRO A 80 14.90 2.18 -13.24
N ASN A 81 15.99 1.48 -12.90
CA ASN A 81 17.36 1.86 -13.23
C ASN A 81 17.95 0.92 -14.29
N ASP A 82 17.12 0.39 -15.20
CA ASP A 82 17.61 -0.44 -16.29
C ASP A 82 18.57 0.37 -17.19
N VAL A 83 19.68 -0.26 -17.58
CA VAL A 83 20.63 0.33 -18.54
C VAL A 83 20.08 0.25 -19.96
N ASP A 84 19.17 -0.70 -20.22
CA ASP A 84 18.38 -0.74 -21.43
C ASP A 84 17.17 0.20 -21.29
N GLU A 85 17.09 1.17 -22.20
CA GLU A 85 16.05 2.20 -22.20
C GLU A 85 14.64 1.62 -22.37
N GLU A 86 14.49 0.52 -23.12
CA GLU A 86 13.20 -0.15 -23.24
C GLU A 86 12.76 -0.79 -21.91
N GLY A 87 13.70 -1.43 -21.20
CA GLY A 87 13.48 -1.98 -19.86
C GLY A 87 13.09 -0.90 -18.85
N ARG A 88 13.80 0.24 -18.88
CA ARG A 88 13.54 1.39 -18.01
C ARG A 88 12.14 1.98 -18.25
N LYS A 89 11.75 2.17 -19.52
CA LYS A 89 10.40 2.65 -19.91
C LYS A 89 9.29 1.71 -19.49
N LYS A 90 9.50 0.39 -19.55
CA LYS A 90 8.52 -0.61 -19.05
C LYS A 90 8.32 -0.47 -17.54
N ALA A 91 9.38 -0.19 -16.78
CA ALA A 91 9.28 0.08 -15.35
C ALA A 91 8.54 1.41 -15.05
N GLU A 92 8.83 2.48 -15.79
CA GLU A 92 8.13 3.77 -15.63
C GLU A 92 6.64 3.67 -15.96
N ALA A 93 6.28 2.98 -17.03
CA ALA A 93 4.89 2.81 -17.45
C ALA A 93 4.03 2.09 -16.41
N THR A 94 4.63 1.30 -15.51
CA THR A 94 3.91 0.68 -14.39
C THR A 94 3.84 1.58 -13.16
N LEU A 95 4.39 2.80 -13.14
CA LEU A 95 4.32 3.68 -11.97
C LEU A 95 3.41 4.90 -12.19
N ILE A 96 2.96 5.10 -13.42
CA ILE A 96 2.05 6.15 -13.87
C ILE A 96 0.63 5.56 -13.98
#